data_AF-A0A3D9SS34-F1
#
_entry.id   AF-A0A3D9SS34-F1
#
_cell.length_a   1.000
_cell.length_b   1.000
_cell.length_c   1.000
_cell.angle_alpha   90.00
_cell.angle_beta   90.00
_cell.angle_gamma   90.00
#
_symmetry.space_group_name_H-M   'P 1'
#
loop_
_entity.id
_entity.type
_entity.pdbx_description
1 polymer ?
#
loop_
_entity_poly.entity_id
_entity_poly.type
_entity_poly.pdbx_seq_one_letter_code
_entity_poly.pdbx_strand_id
1 'polypeptide(L)'
;MTAAPLRWPADAPGRHADPEEGLAVRVLEALLREDYGGLRGLVDGTGLRLPGGRTVPLTPVRPGFLADVRVDAGAGLRLEDVFAVVRTLADPRDDVAGFERECRECLDTLRLHEDARPEVLRRLRDAPAPGPGTFYETLAAFTDHPVYPTGRCRAGLDEDDLRRYAPEFAPTFAMRWTAVPRERVTSAGRRPAWWPAAPDEGHELFPVHPLTRGHTLAPAPSLEVRPTLSMRTVAVDALTHLKVPLPTSTLGLRNRRSIAPRTLHDGALAERLLRRVLDDEPHLPILAADEQTYGHAGDPYLGFLVRRFPPVTLDAHVVPVAALLAEHPDGGRVIERWDVPALFGEYLTALFTWNVALFRRGIALEAHQQNVALVLDGPGGVGGPLRLLIKDNDGMLVLGDLRDPGFEDRRMVTDDPEALARVFVTITLHLCAGALAFGLAEHGLLPLRTGLALVGERLDAALGPQDAFLRSRTLDARRLPGKAMLTAGTLVDKARTGAHDINKHYGPDGPNYLDYPRD
;
A
#
# COMPACT_ATOMS: atom_id res chain seq x y z
N MET A 1 -22.78 31.11 26.68
CA MET A 1 -23.68 30.02 26.25
C MET A 1 -22.84 29.04 25.46
N THR A 2 -22.45 27.96 26.13
CA THR A 2 -21.63 26.86 25.64
C THR A 2 -22.45 26.03 24.66
N ALA A 3 -22.12 26.10 23.37
CA ALA A 3 -22.70 25.21 22.36
C ALA A 3 -22.18 23.80 22.62
N ALA A 4 -23.08 22.87 22.93
CA ALA A 4 -22.77 21.46 23.07
C ALA A 4 -22.21 20.91 21.73
N PRO A 5 -21.21 20.02 21.74
CA PRO A 5 -20.74 19.39 20.53
C PRO A 5 -21.87 18.56 19.93
N LEU A 6 -22.21 18.86 18.67
CA LEU A 6 -23.12 18.07 17.85
C LEU A 6 -22.63 16.62 17.83
N ARG A 7 -23.35 15.74 18.52
CA ARG A 7 -23.16 14.29 18.41
C ARG A 7 -23.62 13.86 17.03
N TRP A 8 -22.67 13.46 16.20
CA TRP A 8 -22.95 12.77 14.94
C TRP A 8 -23.65 11.43 15.24
N PRO A 9 -24.77 11.10 14.58
CA PRO A 9 -25.45 9.83 14.77
C PRO A 9 -24.55 8.66 14.37
N ALA A 10 -24.58 7.58 15.14
CA ALA A 10 -23.69 6.41 15.05
C ALA A 10 -23.91 5.51 13.82
N ASP A 11 -24.70 5.94 12.84
CA ASP A 11 -25.01 5.16 11.64
C ASP A 11 -24.20 5.68 10.44
N ALA A 12 -22.91 5.36 10.44
CA ALA A 12 -22.10 5.41 9.23
C ALA A 12 -22.53 4.23 8.32
N PRO A 13 -22.91 4.46 7.06
CA PRO A 13 -23.17 3.37 6.14
C PRO A 13 -21.83 2.66 5.86
N GLY A 14 -21.71 1.37 6.20
CA GLY A 14 -20.62 0.53 5.69
C GLY A 14 -19.85 -0.34 6.69
N ARG A 15 -20.16 -0.37 7.99
CA ARG A 15 -19.80 -1.55 8.80
C ARG A 15 -20.83 -2.62 8.49
N HIS A 16 -20.49 -3.58 7.65
CA HIS A 16 -21.24 -4.83 7.64
C HIS A 16 -21.26 -5.36 9.08
N ALA A 17 -22.44 -5.65 9.61
CA ALA A 17 -22.55 -6.26 10.93
C ALA A 17 -21.86 -7.65 10.97
N ASP A 18 -21.70 -8.27 9.79
CA ASP A 18 -20.98 -9.52 9.58
C ASP A 18 -19.72 -9.30 8.70
N PRO A 19 -18.50 -9.49 9.25
CA PRO A 19 -17.24 -9.45 8.50
C PRO A 19 -17.19 -10.36 7.27
N GLU A 20 -17.89 -11.50 7.29
CA GLU A 20 -17.91 -12.42 6.15
C GLU A 20 -18.68 -11.84 4.97
N GLU A 21 -19.84 -11.23 5.22
CA GLU A 21 -20.65 -10.60 4.18
C GLU A 21 -19.89 -9.44 3.54
N GLY A 22 -19.25 -8.59 4.36
CA GLY A 22 -18.44 -7.49 3.86
C GLY A 22 -17.25 -7.95 3.02
N LEU A 23 -16.57 -9.01 3.44
CA LEU A 23 -15.50 -9.59 2.62
C LEU A 23 -16.04 -10.18 1.32
N ALA A 24 -17.13 -10.93 1.36
CA ALA A 24 -17.74 -11.54 0.16
C ALA A 24 -18.15 -10.49 -0.87
N VAL A 25 -18.79 -9.40 -0.43
CA VAL A 25 -19.16 -8.26 -1.29
C VAL A 25 -17.92 -7.66 -1.96
N ARG A 26 -16.89 -7.31 -1.18
CA ARG A 26 -15.66 -6.71 -1.72
C ARG A 26 -14.92 -7.64 -2.69
N VAL A 27 -14.90 -8.95 -2.41
CA VAL A 27 -14.29 -9.94 -3.30
C VAL A 27 -15.07 -10.06 -4.60
N LEU A 28 -16.40 -10.15 -4.55
CA LEU A 28 -17.25 -10.21 -5.74
C LEU A 28 -17.15 -8.94 -6.59
N GLU A 29 -17.11 -7.76 -5.97
CA GLU A 29 -16.88 -6.49 -6.65
C GLU A 29 -15.52 -6.45 -7.35
N ALA A 30 -14.46 -6.96 -6.70
CA ALA A 30 -13.14 -7.04 -7.32
C ALA A 30 -13.14 -7.99 -8.53
N LEU A 31 -13.79 -9.15 -8.43
CA LEU A 31 -13.93 -10.10 -9.55
C LEU A 31 -14.72 -9.48 -10.71
N LEU A 32 -15.80 -8.74 -10.43
CA LEU A 32 -16.62 -8.08 -11.44
C LEU A 32 -15.86 -6.90 -12.08
N ARG A 33 -15.15 -6.13 -11.27
CA ARG A 33 -14.27 -5.05 -11.73
C ARG A 33 -13.18 -5.60 -12.65
N GLU A 34 -12.58 -6.73 -12.32
CA GLU A 34 -11.50 -7.36 -13.10
C GLU A 34 -12.00 -8.27 -14.24
N ASP A 35 -13.33 -8.38 -14.41
CA ASP A 35 -14.00 -9.24 -15.39
C ASP A 35 -13.53 -10.70 -15.38
N TYR A 36 -13.29 -11.24 -14.18
CA TYR A 36 -12.80 -12.61 -14.04
C TYR A 36 -13.76 -13.61 -14.69
N GLY A 37 -13.26 -14.43 -15.61
CA GLY A 37 -14.06 -15.45 -16.30
C GLY A 37 -15.24 -14.89 -17.10
N GLY A 38 -15.21 -13.60 -17.48
CA GLY A 38 -16.32 -12.95 -18.19
C GLY A 38 -17.51 -12.62 -17.29
N LEU A 39 -17.30 -12.46 -15.98
CA LEU A 39 -18.35 -12.21 -15.00
C LEU A 39 -19.23 -11.00 -15.34
N ARG A 40 -18.71 -9.98 -16.03
CA ARG A 40 -19.51 -8.83 -16.49
C ARG A 40 -20.62 -9.23 -17.46
N GLY A 41 -20.45 -10.31 -18.21
CA GLY A 41 -21.47 -10.87 -19.10
C GLY A 41 -22.66 -11.49 -18.36
N LEU A 42 -22.57 -11.67 -17.04
CA LEU A 42 -23.66 -12.17 -16.20
C LEU A 42 -24.50 -11.05 -15.57
N VAL A 43 -24.16 -9.78 -15.82
CA VAL A 43 -24.94 -8.62 -15.41
C VAL A 43 -26.17 -8.47 -16.31
N ASP A 44 -27.35 -8.39 -15.68
CA ASP A 44 -28.64 -8.18 -16.33
C ASP A 44 -29.39 -7.06 -15.61
N GLY A 45 -29.49 -5.90 -16.25
CA GLY A 45 -30.06 -4.69 -15.65
C GLY A 45 -29.31 -4.28 -14.37
N THR A 46 -30.03 -4.28 -13.24
CA THR A 46 -29.51 -3.97 -11.90
C THR A 46 -29.22 -5.22 -11.08
N GLY A 47 -28.92 -6.35 -11.71
CA GLY A 47 -28.62 -7.60 -11.02
C GLY A 47 -27.46 -8.35 -11.64
N LEU A 48 -26.65 -9.01 -10.81
CA LEU A 48 -25.65 -9.98 -11.22
C LEU A 48 -26.23 -11.39 -11.03
N ARG A 49 -26.43 -12.13 -12.12
CA ARG A 49 -26.92 -13.50 -12.05
C ARG A 49 -25.76 -14.45 -11.76
N LEU A 50 -25.68 -14.94 -10.52
CA LEU A 50 -24.65 -15.90 -10.14
C LEU A 50 -24.93 -17.27 -10.77
N PRO A 51 -23.90 -18.06 -11.06
CA PRO A 51 -24.06 -19.49 -11.34
C PRO A 51 -24.84 -20.17 -10.21
N GLY A 52 -25.87 -20.94 -10.56
CA GLY A 52 -26.82 -21.51 -9.59
C GLY A 52 -28.15 -20.76 -9.46
N GLY A 53 -28.33 -19.65 -10.18
CA GLY A 53 -29.64 -18.99 -10.36
C GLY A 53 -29.98 -17.91 -9.34
N ARG A 54 -29.12 -17.66 -8.35
CA ARG A 54 -29.25 -16.53 -7.44
C ARG A 54 -28.90 -15.23 -8.17
N THR A 55 -29.73 -14.20 -8.02
CA THR A 55 -29.42 -12.85 -8.53
C THR A 55 -29.05 -11.96 -7.36
N VAL A 56 -27.87 -11.33 -7.44
CA VAL A 56 -27.40 -10.35 -6.47
C VAL A 56 -27.70 -8.95 -6.99
N PRO A 57 -28.37 -8.08 -6.22
CA PRO A 57 -28.64 -6.71 -6.65
C PRO A 57 -27.33 -5.91 -6.85
N LEU A 58 -27.32 -5.12 -7.92
CA LEU A 58 -26.28 -4.17 -8.24
C LEU A 58 -26.85 -2.76 -8.20
N THR A 59 -26.14 -1.84 -7.55
CA THR A 59 -26.49 -0.42 -7.52
C THR A 59 -25.56 0.35 -8.46
N PRO A 60 -26.07 1.08 -9.46
CA PRO A 60 -25.28 2.01 -10.24
C PRO A 60 -24.66 3.09 -9.35
N VAL A 61 -23.37 3.42 -9.56
CA VAL A 61 -22.66 4.44 -8.80
C VAL A 61 -22.11 5.53 -9.71
N ARG A 62 -22.42 6.81 -9.40
CA ARG A 62 -21.92 7.97 -10.15
C ARG A 62 -21.43 9.08 -9.20
N PRO A 63 -20.12 9.37 -9.16
CA PRO A 63 -19.05 8.58 -9.76
C PRO A 63 -18.79 7.33 -8.91
N GLY A 64 -18.45 6.22 -9.54
CA GLY A 64 -17.92 5.08 -8.82
C GLY A 64 -16.40 5.11 -8.72
N PHE A 65 -15.86 4.51 -7.66
CA PHE A 65 -14.42 4.27 -7.55
C PHE A 65 -14.07 2.98 -8.30
N LEU A 66 -13.39 3.10 -9.45
CA LEU A 66 -12.95 2.01 -10.33
C LEU A 66 -14.04 1.13 -10.98
N ALA A 67 -15.30 1.29 -10.60
CA ALA A 67 -16.42 0.52 -11.12
C ALA A 67 -17.66 1.42 -11.33
N ASP A 68 -18.51 1.07 -12.30
CA ASP A 68 -19.77 1.80 -12.57
C ASP A 68 -20.95 1.28 -11.72
N VAL A 69 -20.76 0.14 -11.06
CA VAL A 69 -21.76 -0.54 -10.23
C VAL A 69 -21.11 -1.02 -8.94
N ARG A 70 -21.91 -1.13 -7.88
CA ARG A 70 -21.56 -1.79 -6.61
C ARG A 70 -22.49 -2.95 -6.33
N VAL A 71 -22.00 -3.93 -5.62
CA VAL A 71 -22.82 -5.02 -5.08
C VAL A 71 -23.55 -4.50 -3.85
N ASP A 72 -24.86 -4.75 -3.75
CA ASP A 72 -25.64 -4.33 -2.59
C ASP A 72 -25.16 -5.05 -1.33
N ALA A 73 -24.80 -4.26 -0.31
CA ALA A 73 -24.27 -4.73 0.95
C ALA A 73 -25.26 -5.55 1.79
N GLY A 74 -26.57 -5.45 1.52
CA GLY A 74 -27.63 -6.21 2.18
C GLY A 74 -28.07 -7.47 1.41
N ALA A 75 -27.29 -7.90 0.43
CA ALA A 75 -27.64 -9.05 -0.41
C ALA A 75 -27.55 -10.41 0.32
N GLY A 76 -27.06 -10.47 1.57
CA GLY A 76 -26.87 -11.71 2.33
C GLY A 76 -25.80 -12.61 1.72
N LEU A 77 -24.77 -12.02 1.12
CA LEU A 77 -23.74 -12.75 0.37
C LEU A 77 -22.76 -13.42 1.33
N ARG A 78 -22.38 -14.67 1.07
CA ARG A 78 -21.35 -15.41 1.82
C ARG A 78 -20.16 -15.70 0.94
N LEU A 79 -19.02 -16.04 1.55
CA LEU A 79 -17.84 -16.45 0.78
C LEU A 79 -18.11 -17.68 -0.09
N GLU A 80 -18.94 -18.61 0.37
CA GLU A 80 -19.29 -19.80 -0.41
C GLU A 80 -20.05 -19.47 -1.70
N ASP A 81 -20.88 -18.40 -1.71
CA ASP A 81 -21.52 -17.93 -2.94
C ASP A 81 -20.47 -17.47 -3.95
N VAL A 82 -19.46 -16.73 -3.48
CA VAL A 82 -18.34 -16.25 -4.31
C VAL A 82 -17.48 -17.42 -4.80
N PHE A 83 -17.23 -18.42 -3.95
CA PHE A 83 -16.48 -19.61 -4.32
C PHE A 83 -17.23 -20.43 -5.38
N ALA A 84 -18.55 -20.57 -5.27
CA ALA A 84 -19.37 -21.22 -6.28
C ALA A 84 -19.29 -20.51 -7.64
N VAL A 85 -19.30 -19.18 -7.66
CA VAL A 85 -19.09 -18.37 -8.88
C VAL A 85 -17.72 -18.68 -9.48
N VAL A 86 -16.65 -18.58 -8.68
CA VAL A 86 -15.27 -18.79 -9.15
C VAL A 86 -15.08 -20.22 -9.66
N ARG A 87 -15.51 -21.25 -8.92
CA ARG A 87 -15.42 -22.66 -9.36
C ARG A 87 -16.14 -22.91 -10.69
N THR A 88 -17.22 -22.19 -10.97
CA THR A 88 -17.98 -22.35 -12.21
C THR A 88 -17.31 -21.66 -13.40
N LEU A 89 -16.70 -20.49 -13.17
CA LEU A 89 -16.11 -19.67 -14.23
C LEU A 89 -14.62 -19.95 -14.47
N ALA A 90 -13.96 -20.62 -13.54
CA ALA A 90 -12.52 -20.84 -13.57
C ALA A 90 -12.07 -21.67 -14.78
N ASP A 91 -10.92 -21.29 -15.34
CA ASP A 91 -10.16 -22.16 -16.22
C ASP A 91 -9.51 -23.27 -15.37
N PRO A 92 -9.36 -24.50 -15.88
CA PRO A 92 -8.70 -25.59 -15.15
C PRO A 92 -7.29 -25.27 -14.61
N ARG A 93 -6.62 -24.24 -15.14
CA ARG A 93 -5.29 -23.80 -14.70
C ARG A 93 -5.31 -22.76 -13.56
N ASP A 94 -6.47 -22.22 -13.21
CA ASP A 94 -6.58 -21.22 -12.15
C ASP A 94 -6.40 -21.85 -10.77
N ASP A 95 -5.75 -21.13 -9.85
CA ASP A 95 -5.54 -21.58 -8.47
C ASP A 95 -6.74 -21.23 -7.59
N VAL A 96 -7.88 -21.84 -7.91
CA VAL A 96 -9.13 -21.66 -7.15
C VAL A 96 -8.93 -22.03 -5.69
N ALA A 97 -8.24 -23.14 -5.41
CA ALA A 97 -8.00 -23.59 -4.05
C ALA A 97 -7.14 -22.59 -3.25
N GLY A 98 -6.12 -21.99 -3.87
CA GLY A 98 -5.32 -20.91 -3.27
C GLY A 98 -6.12 -19.66 -2.97
N PHE A 99 -6.96 -19.24 -3.91
CA PHE A 99 -7.86 -18.11 -3.72
C PHE A 99 -8.85 -18.34 -2.57
N GLU A 100 -9.49 -19.50 -2.49
CA GLU A 100 -10.43 -19.78 -1.40
C GLU A 100 -9.74 -19.83 -0.03
N ARG A 101 -8.52 -20.38 0.04
CA ARG A 101 -7.71 -20.34 1.28
C ARG A 101 -7.40 -18.90 1.68
N GLU A 102 -6.96 -18.07 0.74
CA GLU A 102 -6.67 -16.65 1.00
C GLU A 102 -7.90 -15.90 1.53
N CYS A 103 -9.09 -16.13 0.96
CA CYS A 103 -10.33 -15.52 1.44
C CYS A 103 -10.68 -15.97 2.88
N ARG A 104 -10.52 -17.27 3.20
CA ARG A 104 -10.78 -17.79 4.55
C ARG A 104 -9.78 -17.23 5.57
N GLU A 105 -8.48 -17.26 5.25
CA GLU A 105 -7.43 -16.69 6.10
C GLU A 105 -7.62 -15.17 6.31
N CYS A 106 -8.08 -14.45 5.28
CA CYS A 106 -8.44 -13.05 5.41
C CYS A 106 -9.62 -12.83 6.37
N LEU A 107 -10.65 -13.68 6.32
CA LEU A 107 -11.80 -13.60 7.22
C LEU A 107 -11.40 -13.85 8.68
N ASP A 108 -10.56 -14.85 8.93
CA ASP A 108 -10.05 -15.14 10.27
C ASP A 108 -9.22 -13.97 10.80
N THR A 109 -8.39 -13.37 9.93
CA THR A 109 -7.61 -12.17 10.27
C THR A 109 -8.51 -10.96 10.56
N LEU A 110 -9.59 -10.77 9.80
CA LEU A 110 -10.57 -9.70 10.03
C LEU A 110 -11.20 -9.81 11.42
N ARG A 111 -11.66 -11.00 11.80
CA ARG A 111 -12.24 -11.28 13.13
C ARG A 111 -11.22 -11.03 14.24
N LEU A 112 -10.00 -11.52 14.05
CA LEU A 112 -8.91 -11.30 15.00
C LEU A 112 -8.60 -9.80 15.21
N HIS A 113 -8.65 -9.01 14.14
CA HIS A 113 -8.46 -7.56 14.23
C HIS A 113 -9.60 -6.87 14.99
N GLU A 114 -10.84 -7.31 14.80
CA GLU A 114 -12.00 -6.75 15.52
C GLU A 114 -11.88 -6.99 17.03
N ASP A 115 -11.46 -8.19 17.43
CA ASP A 115 -11.27 -8.56 18.83
C ASP A 115 -10.11 -7.78 19.48
N ALA A 116 -9.00 -7.61 18.75
CA ALA A 116 -7.79 -6.99 19.30
C ALA A 116 -7.83 -5.45 19.31
N ARG A 117 -8.59 -4.83 18.39
CA ARG A 117 -8.56 -3.38 18.16
C ARG A 117 -8.82 -2.53 19.40
N PRO A 118 -9.86 -2.78 20.24
CA PRO A 118 -10.14 -1.91 21.38
C PRO A 118 -8.97 -1.83 22.36
N GLU A 119 -8.34 -2.98 22.63
CA GLU A 119 -7.19 -3.07 23.54
C GLU A 119 -5.93 -2.45 22.94
N VAL A 120 -5.69 -2.62 21.64
CA VAL A 120 -4.56 -1.97 20.95
C VAL A 120 -4.72 -0.45 20.97
N LEU A 121 -5.89 0.08 20.60
CA LEU A 121 -6.15 1.52 20.60
C LEU A 121 -6.00 2.11 22.01
N ARG A 122 -6.45 1.40 23.05
CA ARG A 122 -6.26 1.82 24.44
C ARG A 122 -4.77 1.95 24.79
N ARG A 123 -3.94 0.98 24.41
CA ARG A 123 -2.48 1.02 24.63
C ARG A 123 -1.78 2.13 23.84
N LEU A 124 -2.28 2.44 22.64
CA LEU A 124 -1.70 3.50 21.81
C LEU A 124 -1.97 4.92 22.33
N ARG A 125 -3.01 5.16 23.15
CA ARG A 125 -3.27 6.51 23.72
C ARG A 125 -2.07 7.09 24.45
N ASP A 126 -1.30 6.25 25.13
CA ASP A 126 -0.15 6.66 25.93
C ASP A 126 1.18 6.58 25.12
N ALA A 127 1.13 6.15 23.85
CA ALA A 127 2.31 6.01 23.01
C ALA A 127 2.63 7.34 22.29
N PRO A 128 3.93 7.67 22.11
CA PRO A 128 4.31 8.86 21.35
C PRO A 128 3.90 8.70 19.88
N ALA A 129 3.15 9.68 19.38
CA ALA A 129 2.74 9.75 17.98
C ALA A 129 3.79 10.39 17.03
N PRO A 130 4.54 11.44 17.43
CA PRO A 130 5.60 12.00 16.59
C PRO A 130 6.78 11.05 16.37
N GLY A 131 7.55 11.32 15.32
CA GLY A 131 8.67 10.51 14.85
C GLY A 131 8.25 9.49 13.79
N PRO A 132 9.21 8.92 13.03
CA PRO A 132 8.97 7.79 12.13
C PRO A 132 8.86 6.47 12.91
N GLY A 133 8.14 6.49 14.04
CA GLY A 133 7.85 5.32 14.86
C GLY A 133 6.72 4.47 14.29
N THR A 134 6.15 3.59 15.12
CA THR A 134 5.13 2.62 14.68
C THR A 134 3.70 3.01 15.02
N PHE A 135 3.45 4.20 15.60
CA PHE A 135 2.11 4.64 16.00
C PHE A 135 1.13 4.64 14.82
N TYR A 136 1.40 5.45 13.79
CA TYR A 136 0.52 5.54 12.62
C TYR A 136 0.58 4.30 11.74
N GLU A 137 1.72 3.59 11.72
CA GLU A 137 1.89 2.31 11.03
C GLU A 137 0.96 1.23 11.61
N THR A 138 0.80 1.20 12.94
CA THR A 138 -0.14 0.31 13.63
C THR A 138 -1.58 0.66 13.30
N LEU A 139 -1.94 1.95 13.29
CA LEU A 139 -3.29 2.38 12.93
C LEU A 139 -3.63 2.04 11.48
N ALA A 140 -2.69 2.25 10.55
CA ALA A 140 -2.84 1.87 9.16
C ALA A 140 -3.03 0.36 8.97
N ALA A 141 -2.48 -0.47 9.84
CA ALA A 141 -2.62 -1.92 9.72
C ALA A 141 -4.06 -2.43 9.96
N PHE A 142 -4.92 -1.59 10.55
CA PHE A 142 -6.36 -1.86 10.68
C PHE A 142 -7.20 -1.42 9.47
N THR A 143 -6.61 -0.73 8.49
CA THR A 143 -7.29 -0.26 7.29
C THR A 143 -7.16 -1.27 6.15
N ASP A 144 -8.17 -1.31 5.29
CA ASP A 144 -8.16 -2.19 4.14
C ASP A 144 -7.39 -1.58 2.97
N HIS A 145 -6.79 -2.44 2.13
CA HIS A 145 -6.24 -1.99 0.87
C HIS A 145 -7.39 -1.48 -0.03
N PRO A 146 -7.31 -0.26 -0.62
CA PRO A 146 -8.45 0.34 -1.34
C PRO A 146 -8.97 -0.46 -2.54
N VAL A 147 -8.11 -1.31 -3.11
CA VAL A 147 -8.40 -2.08 -4.34
C VAL A 147 -8.30 -3.59 -4.14
N TYR A 148 -7.64 -4.07 -3.10
CA TYR A 148 -7.35 -5.49 -2.90
C TYR A 148 -8.20 -6.01 -1.73
N PRO A 149 -9.23 -6.84 -1.98
CA PRO A 149 -10.24 -7.16 -0.98
C PRO A 149 -9.69 -8.00 0.18
N THR A 150 -8.76 -8.91 -0.10
CA THR A 150 -8.12 -9.80 0.88
C THR A 150 -6.81 -9.22 1.44
N GLY A 151 -6.71 -7.89 1.51
CA GLY A 151 -5.45 -7.19 1.83
C GLY A 151 -4.86 -7.46 3.21
N ARG A 152 -5.68 -7.97 4.13
CA ARG A 152 -5.26 -8.33 5.49
C ARG A 152 -4.70 -9.75 5.60
N CYS A 153 -4.89 -10.58 4.58
CA CYS A 153 -4.36 -11.94 4.57
C CYS A 153 -2.83 -11.95 4.62
N ARG A 154 -2.28 -12.82 5.48
CA ARG A 154 -0.85 -13.13 5.58
C ARG A 154 -0.64 -14.63 5.46
N ALA A 155 -0.49 -15.09 4.23
CA ALA A 155 -0.46 -16.52 3.92
C ALA A 155 0.64 -17.24 4.69
N GLY A 156 0.29 -18.35 5.33
CA GLY A 156 1.22 -19.21 6.07
C GLY A 156 1.55 -18.75 7.49
N LEU A 157 0.87 -17.73 8.03
CA LEU A 157 1.00 -17.31 9.43
C LEU A 157 -0.28 -17.66 10.20
N ASP A 158 -0.13 -18.23 11.40
CA ASP A 158 -1.25 -18.51 12.30
C ASP A 158 -1.54 -17.32 13.24
N GLU A 159 -2.59 -17.45 14.05
CA GLU A 159 -3.00 -16.41 15.00
C GLU A 159 -1.89 -16.04 16.00
N ASP A 160 -1.13 -17.02 16.48
CA ASP A 160 -0.05 -16.79 17.44
C ASP A 160 1.10 -16.00 16.81
N ASP A 161 1.45 -16.32 15.57
CA ASP A 161 2.42 -15.59 14.78
C ASP A 161 1.95 -14.15 14.51
N LEU A 162 0.68 -13.96 14.16
CA LEU A 162 0.10 -12.62 13.98
C LEU A 162 0.17 -11.79 15.26
N ARG A 163 -0.27 -12.33 16.39
CA ARG A 163 -0.25 -11.63 17.68
C ARG A 163 1.17 -11.23 18.12
N ARG A 164 2.18 -12.04 17.78
CA ARG A 164 3.58 -11.80 18.16
C ARG A 164 4.32 -10.86 17.24
N TYR A 165 3.97 -10.81 15.96
CA TYR A 165 4.83 -10.18 14.94
C TYR A 165 4.10 -9.20 14.02
N ALA A 166 2.77 -9.19 13.96
CA ALA A 166 2.04 -8.31 13.04
C ALA A 166 1.79 -6.91 13.64
N PRO A 167 1.87 -5.84 12.82
CA PRO A 167 1.77 -4.46 13.27
C PRO A 167 0.47 -4.12 13.99
N GLU A 168 -0.64 -4.77 13.66
CA GLU A 168 -1.97 -4.55 14.26
C GLU A 168 -2.00 -4.78 15.76
N PHE A 169 -1.10 -5.60 16.29
CA PHE A 169 -1.05 -5.91 17.73
C PHE A 169 -0.06 -5.01 18.48
N ALA A 170 0.61 -4.09 17.79
CA ALA A 170 1.68 -3.25 18.30
C ALA A 170 2.75 -4.02 19.12
N PRO A 171 3.24 -5.19 18.66
CA PRO A 171 4.16 -5.98 19.46
C PRO A 171 5.55 -5.34 19.50
N THR A 172 6.32 -5.74 20.51
CA THR A 172 7.76 -5.58 20.56
C THR A 172 8.38 -6.98 20.58
N PHE A 173 9.38 -7.25 19.75
CA PHE A 173 10.02 -8.57 19.72
C PHE A 173 11.52 -8.49 19.44
N ALA A 174 12.21 -9.60 19.71
CA ALA A 174 13.65 -9.72 19.54
C ALA A 174 14.00 -10.32 18.16
N MET A 175 14.64 -9.52 17.30
CA MET A 175 15.32 -9.97 16.09
C MET A 175 16.58 -10.75 16.45
N ARG A 176 16.86 -11.80 15.68
CA ARG A 176 18.03 -12.67 15.85
C ARG A 176 19.00 -12.52 14.68
N TRP A 177 20.15 -13.16 14.79
CA TRP A 177 21.23 -13.05 13.82
C TRP A 177 21.67 -14.44 13.36
N THR A 178 22.13 -14.55 12.12
CA THR A 178 22.86 -15.72 11.59
C THR A 178 24.22 -15.26 11.08
N ALA A 179 25.23 -16.10 11.25
CA ALA A 179 26.53 -15.88 10.62
C ALA A 179 26.49 -16.38 9.17
N VAL A 180 27.01 -15.58 8.25
CA VAL A 180 27.08 -15.89 6.82
C VAL A 180 28.54 -15.77 6.37
N PRO A 181 29.10 -16.75 5.65
CA PRO A 181 30.46 -16.66 5.14
C PRO A 181 30.64 -15.43 4.24
N ARG A 182 31.70 -14.66 4.51
CA ARG A 182 31.94 -13.34 3.89
C ARG A 182 32.02 -13.42 2.36
N GLU A 183 32.55 -14.52 1.83
CA GLU A 183 32.65 -14.77 0.38
C GLU A 183 31.30 -14.91 -0.32
N ARG A 184 30.21 -15.13 0.42
CA ARG A 184 28.84 -15.20 -0.11
C ARG A 184 28.08 -13.88 -0.01
N VAL A 185 28.65 -12.89 0.67
CA VAL A 185 27.96 -11.64 0.99
C VAL A 185 28.20 -10.60 -0.09
N THR A 186 27.12 -10.04 -0.61
CA THR A 186 27.13 -8.78 -1.35
C THR A 186 26.46 -7.72 -0.47
N SER A 187 27.11 -6.59 -0.23
CA SER A 187 26.56 -5.52 0.59
C SER A 187 27.06 -4.15 0.17
N ALA A 188 26.31 -3.11 0.55
CA ALA A 188 26.66 -1.72 0.32
C ALA A 188 26.24 -0.86 1.53
N GLY A 189 26.85 0.33 1.62
CA GLY A 189 26.56 1.30 2.66
C GLY A 189 27.19 0.98 4.02
N ARG A 190 26.96 1.88 4.99
CA ARG A 190 27.56 1.80 6.33
C ARG A 190 26.59 1.17 7.31
N ARG A 191 27.05 0.16 8.06
CA ARG A 191 26.26 -0.45 9.15
C ARG A 191 25.99 0.55 10.29
N PRO A 192 24.78 0.55 10.88
CA PRO A 192 24.50 1.26 12.11
C PRO A 192 25.41 0.81 13.27
N ALA A 193 25.60 1.66 14.27
CA ALA A 193 26.45 1.36 15.43
C ALA A 193 25.92 0.20 16.29
N TRP A 194 24.61 -0.05 16.27
CA TRP A 194 23.98 -1.17 16.97
C TRP A 194 24.16 -2.51 16.25
N TRP A 195 24.73 -2.54 15.04
CA TRP A 195 24.98 -3.79 14.33
C TRP A 195 26.05 -4.60 15.07
N PRO A 196 25.79 -5.87 15.44
CA PRO A 196 26.72 -6.66 16.24
C PRO A 196 28.00 -6.98 15.46
N ALA A 197 29.10 -7.13 16.19
CA ALA A 197 30.36 -7.62 15.64
C ALA A 197 30.21 -9.08 15.19
N ALA A 198 30.89 -9.42 14.09
CA ALA A 198 30.94 -10.78 13.60
C ALA A 198 31.69 -11.72 14.59
N PRO A 199 31.36 -13.03 14.60
CA PRO A 199 32.03 -13.99 15.48
C PRO A 199 33.52 -14.19 15.14
N ASP A 200 33.89 -14.01 13.87
CA ASP A 200 35.25 -14.09 13.34
C ASP A 200 35.38 -13.26 12.06
N GLU A 201 36.60 -13.13 11.53
CA GLU A 201 36.90 -12.33 10.32
C GLU A 201 36.33 -12.93 9.02
N GLY A 202 35.95 -14.20 9.02
CA GLY A 202 35.43 -14.93 7.86
C GLY A 202 33.91 -14.83 7.69
N HIS A 203 33.19 -14.21 8.62
CA HIS A 203 31.73 -14.14 8.61
C HIS A 203 31.19 -12.70 8.70
N GLU A 204 29.96 -12.51 8.23
CA GLU A 204 29.13 -11.35 8.53
C GLU A 204 27.84 -11.78 9.23
N LEU A 205 27.31 -10.93 10.10
CA LEU A 205 26.01 -11.17 10.75
C LEU A 205 24.88 -10.59 9.91
N PHE A 206 23.89 -11.44 9.64
CA PHE A 206 22.65 -11.09 8.96
C PHE A 206 21.47 -11.17 9.93
N PRO A 207 20.58 -10.17 9.94
CA PRO A 207 19.39 -10.20 10.76
C PRO A 207 18.39 -11.21 10.18
N VAL A 208 17.77 -12.00 11.05
CA VAL A 208 16.80 -13.04 10.68
C VAL A 208 15.53 -12.81 11.49
N HIS A 209 14.41 -12.69 10.78
CA HIS A 209 13.10 -12.59 11.42
C HIS A 209 12.80 -13.90 12.17
N PRO A 210 12.23 -13.88 13.40
CA PRO A 210 11.95 -15.10 14.16
C PRO A 210 11.10 -16.14 13.43
N LEU A 211 10.23 -15.69 12.51
CA LEU A 211 9.43 -16.56 11.64
C LEU A 211 10.23 -17.25 10.53
N THR A 212 11.39 -16.72 10.16
CA THR A 212 12.29 -17.34 9.17
C THR A 212 13.04 -18.51 9.84
N ARG A 213 12.59 -19.73 9.56
CA ARG A 213 13.16 -20.97 10.09
C ARG A 213 14.29 -21.49 9.20
N GLY A 214 15.09 -22.42 9.72
CA GLY A 214 16.12 -23.13 8.93
C GLY A 214 17.52 -22.50 8.94
N HIS A 215 17.73 -21.40 9.66
CA HIS A 215 19.05 -20.80 9.85
C HIS A 215 19.62 -21.07 11.25
N THR A 216 20.93 -21.32 11.32
CA THR A 216 21.65 -21.46 12.59
C THR A 216 21.84 -20.10 13.22
N LEU A 217 21.25 -19.88 14.40
CA LEU A 217 21.37 -18.62 15.11
C LEU A 217 22.79 -18.42 15.64
N ALA A 218 23.35 -17.24 15.41
CA ALA A 218 24.62 -16.82 15.99
C ALA A 218 24.43 -16.41 17.47
N PRO A 219 25.46 -16.60 18.33
CA PRO A 219 25.42 -16.17 19.73
C PRO A 219 25.67 -14.66 19.85
N ALA A 220 24.85 -13.86 19.17
CA ALA A 220 24.90 -12.40 19.17
C ALA A 220 23.73 -11.79 19.96
N PRO A 221 23.89 -10.59 20.56
CA PRO A 221 22.80 -9.89 21.22
C PRO A 221 21.62 -9.70 20.27
N SER A 222 20.40 -10.00 20.74
CA SER A 222 19.21 -9.70 19.96
C SER A 222 18.95 -8.21 19.86
N LEU A 223 18.29 -7.82 18.77
CA LEU A 223 17.83 -6.46 18.54
C LEU A 223 16.33 -6.38 18.84
N GLU A 224 15.95 -5.56 19.82
CA GLU A 224 14.53 -5.30 20.09
C GLU A 224 13.96 -4.39 19.00
N VAL A 225 12.81 -4.75 18.43
CA VAL A 225 12.20 -4.05 17.30
C VAL A 225 10.68 -4.02 17.37
N ARG A 226 10.07 -3.13 16.59
CA ARG A 226 8.61 -3.02 16.42
C ARG A 226 8.23 -3.09 14.94
N PRO A 227 7.25 -3.91 14.51
CA PRO A 227 6.89 -4.03 13.10
C PRO A 227 6.18 -2.78 12.58
N THR A 228 6.46 -2.40 11.33
CA THR A 228 5.70 -1.39 10.57
C THR A 228 4.62 -2.06 9.73
N LEU A 229 3.84 -1.29 8.96
CA LEU A 229 2.72 -1.81 8.15
C LEU A 229 3.11 -2.96 7.20
N SER A 230 4.38 -3.03 6.77
CA SER A 230 4.84 -4.11 5.88
C SER A 230 5.08 -5.44 6.61
N MET A 231 5.05 -5.42 7.96
CA MET A 231 5.46 -6.46 8.90
C MET A 231 6.94 -6.84 8.83
N ARG A 232 7.49 -6.95 7.62
CA ARG A 232 8.88 -7.32 7.35
C ARG A 232 9.88 -6.16 7.53
N THR A 233 9.39 -4.94 7.65
CA THR A 233 10.17 -3.78 8.06
C THR A 233 9.86 -3.49 9.51
N VAL A 234 10.90 -3.29 10.30
CA VAL A 234 10.80 -3.06 11.74
C VAL A 234 11.50 -1.77 12.12
N ALA A 235 10.89 -0.97 12.98
CA ALA A 235 11.53 0.16 13.62
C ALA A 235 12.52 -0.35 14.67
N VAL A 236 13.76 0.14 14.58
CA VAL A 236 14.87 -0.24 15.48
C VAL A 236 15.13 0.85 16.51
N ASP A 237 15.18 2.09 16.03
CA ASP A 237 15.35 3.29 16.86
C ASP A 237 14.50 4.43 16.27
N ALA A 238 14.69 5.65 16.79
CA ALA A 238 13.88 6.81 16.43
C ALA A 238 13.97 7.21 14.95
N LEU A 239 15.04 6.88 14.23
CA LEU A 239 15.24 7.29 12.82
C LEU A 239 15.65 6.12 11.90
N THR A 240 15.78 4.91 12.42
CA THR A 240 16.27 3.76 11.66
C THR A 240 15.25 2.64 11.62
N HIS A 241 14.94 2.19 10.42
CA HIS A 241 14.17 0.97 10.17
C HIS A 241 15.07 -0.11 9.55
N LEU A 242 14.70 -1.36 9.76
CA LEU A 242 15.35 -2.53 9.20
C LEU A 242 14.31 -3.37 8.45
N LYS A 243 14.49 -3.53 7.14
CA LYS A 243 13.67 -4.41 6.29
C LYS A 243 14.40 -5.73 6.11
N VAL A 244 13.73 -6.83 6.44
CA VAL A 244 14.23 -8.21 6.33
C VAL A 244 13.25 -9.06 5.51
N PRO A 245 13.69 -10.20 4.96
CA PRO A 245 12.79 -11.20 4.41
C PRO A 245 11.85 -11.77 5.47
N LEU A 246 10.62 -12.07 5.05
CA LEU A 246 9.61 -12.73 5.88
C LEU A 246 8.96 -13.88 5.08
N PRO A 247 8.79 -15.09 5.64
CA PRO A 247 8.26 -16.27 4.93
C PRO A 247 6.73 -16.25 4.87
N THR A 248 6.16 -15.18 4.31
CA THR A 248 4.72 -15.04 4.08
C THR A 248 4.48 -14.40 2.70
N SER A 249 3.22 -14.39 2.27
CA SER A 249 2.75 -13.62 1.10
C SER A 249 1.60 -12.72 1.53
N THR A 250 1.58 -11.50 1.02
CA THR A 250 0.47 -10.55 1.27
C THR A 250 0.08 -9.87 -0.03
N LEU A 251 -1.17 -9.42 -0.16
CA LEU A 251 -1.72 -8.95 -1.45
C LEU A 251 -1.59 -10.03 -2.55
N GLY A 252 -1.91 -11.27 -2.17
CA GLY A 252 -1.91 -12.45 -3.04
C GLY A 252 -0.75 -13.42 -2.84
N LEU A 253 -1.00 -14.70 -3.13
CA LEU A 253 -0.07 -15.82 -2.90
C LEU A 253 1.24 -15.70 -3.70
N ARG A 254 1.20 -15.01 -4.85
CA ARG A 254 2.38 -14.80 -5.68
C ARG A 254 3.25 -13.64 -5.21
N ASN A 255 2.75 -12.79 -4.30
CA ASN A 255 3.46 -11.62 -3.79
C ASN A 255 4.20 -11.95 -2.48
N ARG A 256 5.29 -12.72 -2.62
CA ARG A 256 6.11 -13.20 -1.50
C ARG A 256 6.87 -12.06 -0.82
N ARG A 257 7.00 -12.14 0.50
CA ARG A 257 7.72 -11.16 1.33
C ARG A 257 9.20 -11.49 1.55
N SER A 258 9.77 -12.34 0.70
CA SER A 258 11.22 -12.48 0.51
C SER A 258 11.85 -11.20 -0.06
N ILE A 259 13.19 -11.12 -0.05
CA ILE A 259 13.92 -10.08 -0.76
C ILE A 259 14.70 -10.75 -1.88
N ALA A 260 14.41 -10.38 -3.13
CA ALA A 260 15.25 -10.81 -4.24
C ALA A 260 16.56 -10.02 -4.20
N PRO A 261 17.74 -10.65 -4.20
CA PRO A 261 19.04 -9.96 -4.12
C PRO A 261 19.16 -8.71 -5.01
N ARG A 262 18.74 -8.83 -6.27
CA ARG A 262 18.79 -7.77 -7.30
C ARG A 262 17.97 -6.52 -6.94
N THR A 263 16.86 -6.66 -6.22
CA THR A 263 15.97 -5.52 -5.92
C THR A 263 16.57 -4.55 -4.90
N LEU A 264 17.57 -4.97 -4.12
CA LEU A 264 18.24 -4.10 -3.15
C LEU A 264 19.17 -3.08 -3.85
N HIS A 265 19.95 -3.55 -4.81
CA HIS A 265 20.79 -2.69 -5.66
C HIS A 265 19.92 -1.68 -6.41
N ASP A 266 18.87 -2.18 -7.07
CA ASP A 266 17.98 -1.37 -7.88
C ASP A 266 17.20 -0.36 -7.05
N GLY A 267 16.71 -0.74 -5.86
CA GLY A 267 16.09 0.21 -4.92
C GLY A 267 17.02 1.36 -4.53
N ALA A 268 18.30 1.06 -4.27
CA ALA A 268 19.29 2.09 -3.95
C ALA A 268 19.59 3.00 -5.17
N LEU A 269 19.62 2.45 -6.39
CA LEU A 269 19.77 3.23 -7.61
C LEU A 269 18.55 4.14 -7.88
N ALA A 270 17.34 3.61 -7.67
CA ALA A 270 16.10 4.36 -7.77
C ALA A 270 16.10 5.56 -6.80
N GLU A 271 16.50 5.36 -5.54
CA GLU A 271 16.64 6.46 -4.59
C GLU A 271 17.64 7.53 -5.07
N ARG A 272 18.80 7.14 -5.62
CA ARG A 272 19.78 8.09 -6.18
C ARG A 272 19.22 8.89 -7.37
N LEU A 273 18.38 8.26 -8.20
CA LEU A 273 17.66 8.97 -9.27
C LEU A 273 16.70 10.01 -8.68
N LEU A 274 15.93 9.65 -7.65
CA LEU A 274 15.02 10.59 -6.98
C LEU A 274 15.78 11.76 -6.33
N ARG A 275 16.91 11.50 -5.68
CA ARG A 275 17.76 12.57 -5.11
C ARG A 275 18.26 13.54 -6.18
N ARG A 276 18.67 13.06 -7.36
CA ARG A 276 19.04 13.93 -8.48
C ARG A 276 17.90 14.85 -8.92
N VAL A 277 16.67 14.35 -8.95
CA VAL A 277 15.50 15.19 -9.25
C VAL A 277 15.31 16.27 -8.18
N LEU A 278 15.53 15.94 -6.90
CA LEU A 278 15.43 16.91 -5.80
C LEU A 278 16.58 17.93 -5.82
N ASP A 279 17.77 17.54 -6.25
CA ASP A 279 18.90 18.45 -6.44
C ASP A 279 18.60 19.48 -7.56
N ASP A 280 17.94 19.03 -8.63
CA ASP A 280 17.49 19.90 -9.74
C ASP A 280 16.29 20.78 -9.35
N GLU A 281 15.42 20.29 -8.47
CA GLU A 281 14.13 20.91 -8.09
C GLU A 281 13.99 21.04 -6.56
N PRO A 282 14.87 21.80 -5.88
CA PRO A 282 14.95 21.80 -4.40
C PRO A 282 13.74 22.42 -3.70
N HIS A 283 12.82 23.02 -4.46
CA HIS A 283 11.58 23.60 -3.94
C HIS A 283 10.47 22.57 -3.76
N LEU A 284 10.62 21.35 -4.31
CA LEU A 284 9.62 20.29 -4.16
C LEU A 284 9.52 19.86 -2.69
N PRO A 285 8.32 19.73 -2.12
CA PRO A 285 8.11 19.45 -0.70
C PRO A 285 8.33 17.96 -0.37
N ILE A 286 9.49 17.41 -0.73
CA ILE A 286 9.77 15.98 -0.67
C ILE A 286 10.99 15.70 0.21
N LEU A 287 10.85 14.70 1.06
CA LEU A 287 11.91 14.10 1.85
C LEU A 287 12.13 12.66 1.35
N ALA A 288 13.39 12.28 1.13
CA ALA A 288 13.75 10.92 0.74
C ALA A 288 14.42 10.20 1.90
N ALA A 289 13.89 9.03 2.27
CA ALA A 289 14.58 8.13 3.18
C ALA A 289 15.89 7.61 2.54
N ASP A 290 16.95 7.48 3.34
CA ASP A 290 18.19 6.82 2.93
C ASP A 290 18.01 5.31 2.99
N GLU A 291 18.14 4.66 1.84
CA GLU A 291 18.02 3.21 1.61
C GLU A 291 19.29 2.66 0.95
N GLN A 292 20.41 3.38 1.10
CA GLN A 292 21.70 3.03 0.47
C GLN A 292 22.48 1.93 1.21
N THR A 293 21.97 1.44 2.35
CA THR A 293 22.63 0.40 3.16
C THR A 293 21.88 -0.91 3.09
N TYR A 294 22.40 -1.88 2.36
CA TYR A 294 21.74 -3.17 2.13
C TYR A 294 22.74 -4.31 1.98
N GLY A 295 22.25 -5.54 1.94
CA GLY A 295 23.06 -6.70 1.59
C GLY A 295 22.28 -7.99 1.56
N HIS A 296 22.84 -8.99 0.89
CA HIS A 296 22.26 -10.32 0.69
C HIS A 296 23.33 -11.40 0.62
N ALA A 297 22.93 -12.65 0.82
CA ALA A 297 23.79 -13.83 0.72
C ALA A 297 23.45 -14.76 -0.46
N GLY A 298 22.72 -14.22 -1.45
CA GLY A 298 22.21 -14.98 -2.61
C GLY A 298 20.98 -15.84 -2.32
N ASP A 299 20.56 -15.91 -1.05
CA ASP A 299 19.35 -16.60 -0.60
C ASP A 299 18.20 -15.58 -0.41
N PRO A 300 16.97 -15.85 -0.91
CA PRO A 300 15.82 -14.94 -0.78
C PRO A 300 15.40 -14.58 0.66
N TYR A 301 15.83 -15.37 1.63
CA TYR A 301 15.58 -15.19 3.06
C TYR A 301 16.80 -14.73 3.86
N LEU A 302 17.94 -14.52 3.20
CA LEU A 302 19.13 -13.89 3.77
C LEU A 302 19.44 -12.59 3.06
N GLY A 303 18.75 -11.53 3.48
CA GLY A 303 18.99 -10.17 3.04
C GLY A 303 18.55 -9.16 4.07
N PHE A 304 18.95 -7.91 3.90
CA PHE A 304 18.46 -6.80 4.69
C PHE A 304 18.57 -5.48 3.91
N LEU A 305 17.76 -4.52 4.33
CA LEU A 305 17.88 -3.11 3.98
C LEU A 305 17.77 -2.29 5.27
N VAL A 306 18.74 -1.42 5.53
CA VAL A 306 18.69 -0.42 6.58
C VAL A 306 18.18 0.88 5.95
N ARG A 307 17.07 1.38 6.48
CA ARG A 307 16.45 2.63 6.08
C ARG A 307 16.70 3.68 7.16
N ARG A 308 17.11 4.89 6.77
CA ARG A 308 17.26 6.03 7.69
C ARG A 308 16.39 7.20 7.27
N PHE A 309 15.72 7.79 8.24
CA PHE A 309 14.88 8.95 8.02
C PHE A 309 15.65 10.25 8.24
N PRO A 310 15.31 11.33 7.49
CA PRO A 310 15.90 12.65 7.73
C PRO A 310 15.65 13.13 9.17
N PRO A 311 16.62 13.78 9.84
CA PRO A 311 16.48 14.20 11.24
C PRO A 311 15.27 15.09 11.53
N VAL A 312 14.81 15.87 10.55
CA VAL A 312 13.60 16.70 10.67
C VAL A 312 12.32 15.90 10.93
N THR A 313 12.35 14.58 10.71
CA THR A 313 11.21 13.70 11.01
C THR A 313 11.10 13.33 12.49
N LEU A 314 12.13 13.58 13.32
CA LEU A 314 12.20 13.13 14.71
C LEU A 314 11.06 13.68 15.57
N ASP A 315 10.75 14.97 15.41
CA ASP A 315 9.73 15.67 16.20
C ASP A 315 8.44 15.93 15.40
N ALA A 316 8.38 15.48 14.15
CA ALA A 316 7.23 15.65 13.27
C ALA A 316 6.28 14.44 13.33
N HIS A 317 5.00 14.64 13.04
CA HIS A 317 4.11 13.52 12.77
C HIS A 317 4.43 12.94 11.40
N VAL A 318 4.91 11.69 11.38
CA VAL A 318 5.15 10.93 10.14
C VAL A 318 3.96 10.00 9.91
N VAL A 319 2.99 10.47 9.12
CA VAL A 319 1.70 9.79 8.92
C VAL A 319 1.70 9.09 7.55
N PRO A 320 1.82 7.75 7.46
CA PRO A 320 1.63 7.05 6.21
C PRO A 320 0.27 7.42 5.61
N VAL A 321 0.19 7.58 4.29
CA VAL A 321 -1.08 7.93 3.63
C VAL A 321 -2.16 6.88 3.96
N ALA A 322 -1.77 5.61 4.10
CA ALA A 322 -2.66 4.51 4.50
C ALA A 322 -3.27 4.66 5.91
N ALA A 323 -2.69 5.52 6.76
CA ALA A 323 -3.16 5.79 8.11
C ALA A 323 -4.21 6.91 8.18
N LEU A 324 -4.34 7.77 7.16
CA LEU A 324 -5.16 8.99 7.24
C LEU A 324 -6.62 8.72 7.60
N LEU A 325 -7.18 7.64 7.07
CA LEU A 325 -8.56 7.20 7.32
C LEU A 325 -8.66 6.14 8.43
N ALA A 326 -7.55 5.80 9.09
CA ALA A 326 -7.57 4.90 10.23
C ALA A 326 -8.25 5.56 11.44
N GLU A 327 -8.81 4.73 12.31
CA GLU A 327 -9.38 5.17 13.59
C GLU A 327 -8.28 5.69 14.51
N HIS A 328 -8.47 6.85 15.10
CA HIS A 328 -7.55 7.43 16.07
C HIS A 328 -7.91 6.94 17.48
N PRO A 329 -6.94 6.65 18.37
CA PRO A 329 -7.22 6.16 19.73
C PRO A 329 -8.05 7.14 20.59
N ASP A 330 -8.01 8.44 20.27
CA ASP A 330 -8.83 9.50 20.90
C ASP A 330 -10.21 9.69 20.27
N GLY A 331 -10.62 8.78 19.37
CA GLY A 331 -11.88 8.84 18.61
C GLY A 331 -11.74 9.62 17.31
N GLY A 332 -12.63 9.34 16.34
CA GLY A 332 -12.54 9.87 14.98
C GLY A 332 -11.43 9.22 14.16
N ARG A 333 -11.05 9.86 13.04
CA ARG A 333 -9.98 9.44 12.13
C ARG A 333 -8.69 10.19 12.40
N VAL A 334 -7.57 9.65 11.91
CA VAL A 334 -6.25 10.28 12.03
C VAL A 334 -6.23 11.66 11.35
N ILE A 335 -6.78 11.78 10.14
CA ILE A 335 -6.78 13.05 9.41
C ILE A 335 -7.51 14.19 10.15
N GLU A 336 -8.48 13.86 11.02
CA GLU A 336 -9.23 14.82 11.84
C GLU A 336 -8.40 15.48 12.95
N ARG A 337 -7.11 15.10 13.11
CA ARG A 337 -6.19 15.86 13.98
C ARG A 337 -5.77 17.21 13.36
N TRP A 338 -6.12 17.43 12.08
CA TRP A 338 -5.85 18.65 11.32
C TRP A 338 -7.11 19.12 10.58
N ASP A 339 -7.05 20.31 9.98
CA ASP A 339 -8.12 20.77 9.08
C ASP A 339 -8.18 19.87 7.84
N VAL A 340 -9.23 19.05 7.75
CA VAL A 340 -9.34 18.00 6.74
C VAL A 340 -9.30 18.55 5.30
N PRO A 341 -10.09 19.59 4.93
CA PRO A 341 -10.03 20.14 3.57
C PRO A 341 -8.66 20.74 3.23
N ALA A 342 -8.06 21.53 4.13
CA ALA A 342 -6.76 22.16 3.89
C ALA A 342 -5.65 21.10 3.78
N LEU A 343 -5.58 20.16 4.73
CA LEU A 343 -4.57 19.12 4.73
C LEU A 343 -4.67 18.24 3.47
N PHE A 344 -5.88 17.88 3.05
CA PHE A 344 -6.09 17.11 1.82
C PHE A 344 -5.64 17.90 0.58
N GLY A 345 -5.97 19.19 0.51
CA GLY A 345 -5.53 20.06 -0.59
C GLY A 345 -4.01 20.24 -0.67
N GLU A 346 -3.35 20.45 0.46
CA GLU A 346 -1.88 20.56 0.55
C GLU A 346 -1.19 19.25 0.18
N TYR A 347 -1.69 18.12 0.70
CA TYR A 347 -1.23 16.79 0.34
C TYR A 347 -1.32 16.53 -1.17
N LEU A 348 -2.47 16.82 -1.79
CA LEU A 348 -2.66 16.63 -3.23
C LEU A 348 -1.72 17.52 -4.05
N THR A 349 -1.47 18.75 -3.59
CA THR A 349 -0.52 19.67 -4.24
C THR A 349 0.89 19.09 -4.21
N ALA A 350 1.36 18.61 -3.06
CA ALA A 350 2.67 17.98 -2.92
C ALA A 350 2.76 16.69 -3.76
N LEU A 351 1.72 15.85 -3.72
CA LEU A 351 1.64 14.59 -4.45
C LEU A 351 1.75 14.81 -5.96
N PHE A 352 0.91 15.69 -6.53
CA PHE A 352 0.87 15.89 -7.98
C PHE A 352 2.07 16.66 -8.50
N THR A 353 2.54 17.69 -7.80
CA THR A 353 3.73 18.44 -8.23
C THR A 353 4.94 17.51 -8.33
N TRP A 354 5.14 16.64 -7.33
CA TRP A 354 6.22 15.65 -7.34
C TRP A 354 6.09 14.64 -8.49
N ASN A 355 4.93 13.99 -8.60
CA ASN A 355 4.76 12.92 -9.57
C ASN A 355 4.75 13.44 -11.02
N VAL A 356 4.26 14.66 -11.27
CA VAL A 356 4.35 15.29 -12.61
C VAL A 356 5.80 15.67 -12.92
N ALA A 357 6.57 16.18 -11.95
CA ALA A 357 7.99 16.49 -12.14
C ALA A 357 8.83 15.24 -12.47
N LEU A 358 8.50 14.10 -11.86
CA LEU A 358 9.08 12.80 -12.21
C LEU A 358 8.67 12.34 -13.60
N PHE A 359 7.37 12.44 -13.92
CA PHE A 359 6.85 12.02 -15.22
C PHE A 359 7.53 12.75 -16.38
N ARG A 360 7.77 14.06 -16.25
CA ARG A 360 8.53 14.88 -17.22
C ARG A 360 9.96 14.40 -17.44
N ARG A 361 10.54 13.70 -16.46
CA ARG A 361 11.88 13.08 -16.52
C ARG A 361 11.82 11.62 -16.95
N GLY A 362 10.67 11.13 -17.42
CA GLY A 362 10.50 9.74 -17.82
C GLY A 362 10.50 8.78 -16.63
N ILE A 363 10.04 9.20 -15.46
CA ILE A 363 9.98 8.39 -14.24
C ILE A 363 8.54 8.31 -13.74
N ALA A 364 8.10 7.10 -13.37
CA ALA A 364 6.87 6.89 -12.62
C ALA A 364 7.15 6.01 -11.40
N LEU A 365 6.58 6.37 -10.24
CA LEU A 365 6.76 5.63 -8.99
C LEU A 365 5.55 4.75 -8.68
N GLU A 366 5.81 3.47 -8.38
CA GLU A 366 4.84 2.60 -7.71
C GLU A 366 4.82 2.83 -6.18
N ALA A 367 4.85 4.11 -5.77
CA ALA A 367 4.80 4.50 -4.37
C ALA A 367 3.33 4.55 -3.89
N HIS A 368 2.80 3.38 -3.50
CA HIS A 368 1.46 3.26 -2.93
C HIS A 368 1.35 3.92 -1.54
N GLN A 369 0.14 3.96 -0.96
CA GLN A 369 -0.15 4.70 0.29
C GLN A 369 0.75 4.35 1.49
N GLN A 370 1.31 3.15 1.53
CA GLN A 370 2.29 2.75 2.56
C GLN A 370 3.70 3.33 2.34
N ASN A 371 4.06 3.68 1.11
CA ASN A 371 5.41 4.13 0.71
C ASN A 371 5.53 5.66 0.68
N VAL A 372 4.42 6.35 0.93
CA VAL A 372 4.32 7.80 1.04
C VAL A 372 3.79 8.13 2.43
N ALA A 373 4.46 9.03 3.14
CA ALA A 373 3.99 9.56 4.42
C ALA A 373 4.00 11.08 4.43
N LEU A 374 3.01 11.69 5.08
CA LEU A 374 3.00 13.12 5.36
C LEU A 374 3.95 13.37 6.54
N VAL A 375 4.75 14.43 6.45
CA VAL A 375 5.58 14.94 7.55
C VAL A 375 5.00 16.29 7.96
N LEU A 376 4.38 16.31 9.15
CA LEU A 376 3.63 17.45 9.67
C LEU A 376 4.27 17.93 10.97
N ASP A 377 4.69 19.20 11.00
CA ASP A 377 5.32 19.80 12.17
C ASP A 377 4.27 20.12 13.25
N GLY A 378 4.30 19.38 14.37
CA GLY A 378 3.48 19.60 15.58
C GLY A 378 1.95 19.37 15.45
N PRO A 379 1.24 19.21 16.58
CA PRO A 379 -0.23 19.15 16.58
C PRO A 379 -0.84 20.51 16.18
N GLY A 380 -1.79 20.49 15.25
CA GLY A 380 -2.53 21.70 14.83
C GLY A 380 -1.99 22.43 13.59
N GLY A 381 -0.93 21.94 12.95
CA GLY A 381 -0.46 22.47 11.64
C GLY A 381 0.04 23.92 11.64
N VAL A 382 0.15 24.55 12.81
CA VAL A 382 0.64 25.94 12.92
C VAL A 382 2.16 25.92 13.04
N GLY A 383 2.86 25.87 11.91
CA GLY A 383 4.27 26.27 11.90
C GLY A 383 5.09 25.95 10.65
N GLY A 384 4.79 24.89 9.90
CA GLY A 384 5.64 24.45 8.78
C GLY A 384 4.87 23.89 7.58
N PRO A 385 5.42 23.99 6.36
CA PRO A 385 4.81 23.44 5.16
C PRO A 385 4.80 21.91 5.21
N LEU A 386 3.68 21.30 4.78
CA LEU A 386 3.57 19.86 4.56
C LEU A 386 4.67 19.37 3.63
N ARG A 387 5.30 18.24 3.99
CA ARG A 387 6.26 17.52 3.14
C ARG A 387 5.85 16.06 2.98
N LEU A 388 6.17 15.44 1.86
CA LEU A 388 6.01 13.99 1.67
C LEU A 388 7.33 13.27 1.84
N LEU A 389 7.35 12.26 2.70
CA LEU A 389 8.43 11.32 2.87
C LEU A 389 8.21 10.12 1.94
N ILE A 390 9.17 9.87 1.06
CA ILE A 390 9.17 8.76 0.09
C ILE A 390 10.17 7.69 0.51
N LYS A 391 9.77 6.41 0.41
CA LYS A 391 10.55 5.22 0.75
C LYS A 391 10.13 4.01 -0.09
N ASP A 392 10.90 2.92 -0.04
CA ASP A 392 10.64 1.67 -0.79
C ASP A 392 10.52 1.93 -2.31
N ASN A 393 11.64 2.32 -2.93
CA ASN A 393 11.69 2.78 -4.32
C ASN A 393 11.92 1.66 -5.37
N ASP A 394 11.83 0.39 -4.96
CA ASP A 394 12.08 -0.80 -5.81
C ASP A 394 11.00 -1.06 -6.87
N GLY A 395 9.87 -0.33 -6.82
CA GLY A 395 8.80 -0.35 -7.82
C GLY A 395 8.88 0.73 -8.91
N MET A 396 9.96 1.50 -8.99
CA MET A 396 10.13 2.56 -10.00
C MET A 396 10.04 2.01 -11.43
N LEU A 397 9.45 2.80 -12.34
CA LEU A 397 9.47 2.59 -13.78
C LEU A 397 10.12 3.78 -14.48
N VAL A 398 11.06 3.50 -15.38
CA VAL A 398 11.88 4.49 -16.08
C VAL A 398 11.78 4.30 -17.59
N LEU A 399 11.66 5.40 -18.34
CA LEU A 399 11.73 5.41 -19.79
C LEU A 399 13.19 5.21 -20.26
N GLY A 400 13.42 4.29 -21.19
CA GLY A 400 14.74 3.75 -21.58
C GLY A 400 15.80 4.76 -22.04
N ASP A 401 15.42 6.00 -22.38
CA ASP A 401 16.35 7.07 -22.76
C ASP A 401 17.05 7.75 -21.54
N LEU A 402 16.86 7.26 -20.31
CA LEU A 402 17.78 7.56 -19.20
C LEU A 402 19.11 6.77 -19.32
N ARG A 403 19.69 6.71 -20.54
CA ARG A 403 20.98 6.14 -20.98
C ARG A 403 21.76 5.24 -20.02
N ASP A 404 21.14 4.12 -19.65
CA ASP A 404 21.66 3.06 -18.77
C ASP A 404 21.86 3.49 -17.30
N PRO A 405 20.79 3.51 -16.49
CA PRO A 405 20.90 3.80 -15.06
C PRO A 405 21.65 2.69 -14.30
N GLY A 406 21.81 1.49 -14.90
CA GLY A 406 22.40 0.31 -14.26
C GLY A 406 21.40 -0.56 -13.49
N PHE A 407 20.10 -0.50 -13.81
CA PHE A 407 19.10 -1.39 -13.19
C PHE A 407 19.31 -2.85 -13.65
N GLU A 408 19.36 -3.78 -12.70
CA GLU A 408 19.46 -5.21 -12.97
C GLU A 408 18.08 -5.83 -13.29
N ASP A 409 17.01 -5.28 -12.73
CA ASP A 409 15.63 -5.66 -13.00
C ASP A 409 15.09 -4.92 -14.23
N ARG A 410 15.07 -5.64 -15.35
CA ARG A 410 14.49 -5.15 -16.62
C ARG A 410 13.02 -4.72 -16.50
N ARG A 411 12.29 -5.11 -15.45
CA ARG A 411 10.90 -4.67 -15.22
C ARG A 411 10.81 -3.21 -14.78
N MET A 412 11.91 -2.60 -14.34
CA MET A 412 11.98 -1.19 -13.95
C MET A 412 12.25 -0.25 -15.14
N VAL A 413 12.47 -0.80 -16.35
CA VAL A 413 12.76 -0.04 -17.56
C VAL A 413 11.70 -0.35 -18.63
N THR A 414 11.26 0.66 -19.36
CA THR A 414 10.31 0.55 -20.48
C THR A 414 10.64 1.56 -21.56
N ASP A 415 10.28 1.28 -22.80
CA ASP A 415 10.33 2.26 -23.90
C ASP A 415 8.94 2.84 -24.22
N ASP A 416 7.91 2.39 -23.49
CA ASP A 416 6.52 2.78 -23.68
C ASP A 416 6.09 3.87 -22.66
N PRO A 417 5.86 5.12 -23.10
CA PRO A 417 5.35 6.18 -22.22
C PRO A 417 3.92 5.91 -21.73
N GLU A 418 3.11 5.10 -22.41
CA GLU A 418 1.79 4.69 -21.90
C GLU A 418 1.92 3.82 -20.64
N ALA A 419 3.00 3.04 -20.49
CA ALA A 419 3.26 2.28 -19.28
C ALA A 419 3.49 3.22 -18.07
N LEU A 420 4.22 4.32 -18.25
CA LEU A 420 4.40 5.33 -17.21
C LEU A 420 3.06 5.99 -16.86
N ALA A 421 2.24 6.32 -17.86
CA ALA A 421 0.93 6.92 -17.65
C ALA A 421 0.00 5.99 -16.86
N ARG A 422 0.03 4.67 -17.14
CA ARG A 422 -0.72 3.67 -16.36
C ARG A 422 -0.25 3.57 -14.92
N VAL A 423 1.05 3.63 -14.64
CA VAL A 423 1.58 3.71 -13.27
C VAL A 423 1.05 4.97 -12.58
N PHE A 424 1.16 6.13 -13.23
CA PHE A 424 0.67 7.40 -12.68
C PHE A 424 -0.83 7.33 -12.36
N VAL A 425 -1.65 6.84 -13.30
CA VAL A 425 -3.10 6.74 -13.08
C VAL A 425 -3.43 5.76 -11.96
N THR A 426 -2.88 4.54 -12.00
CA THR A 426 -3.26 3.50 -11.03
C THR A 426 -2.71 3.72 -9.64
N ILE A 427 -1.55 4.35 -9.50
CA ILE A 427 -0.90 4.54 -8.21
C ILE A 427 -1.16 5.95 -7.69
N THR A 428 -0.70 6.97 -8.41
CA THR A 428 -0.79 8.36 -7.96
C THR A 428 -2.25 8.82 -7.93
N LEU A 429 -2.98 8.65 -9.03
CA LEU A 429 -4.34 9.16 -9.14
C LEU A 429 -5.38 8.28 -8.43
N HIS A 430 -5.36 6.96 -8.63
CA HIS A 430 -6.34 6.06 -8.02
C HIS A 430 -6.03 5.76 -6.55
N LEU A 431 -4.88 5.16 -6.24
CA LEU A 431 -4.57 4.72 -4.88
C LEU A 431 -4.25 5.89 -3.95
N CYS A 432 -3.44 6.86 -4.38
CA CYS A 432 -2.95 7.91 -3.48
C CYS A 432 -3.86 9.14 -3.40
N ALA A 433 -4.67 9.43 -4.41
CA ALA A 433 -5.59 10.59 -4.40
C ALA A 433 -7.07 10.19 -4.34
N GLY A 434 -7.56 9.45 -5.34
CA GLY A 434 -8.96 9.08 -5.48
C GLY A 434 -9.49 8.28 -4.29
N ALA A 435 -8.79 7.22 -3.89
CA ALA A 435 -9.20 6.39 -2.75
C ALA A 435 -9.41 7.20 -1.47
N LEU A 436 -8.58 8.22 -1.22
CA LEU A 436 -8.76 9.12 -0.08
C LEU A 436 -10.01 9.99 -0.24
N ALA A 437 -10.25 10.59 -1.42
CA ALA A 437 -11.45 11.39 -1.66
C ALA A 437 -12.73 10.58 -1.44
N PHE A 438 -12.77 9.34 -1.93
CA PHE A 438 -13.89 8.42 -1.70
C PHE A 438 -14.04 8.04 -0.22
N GLY A 439 -12.93 7.70 0.46
CA GLY A 439 -12.98 7.34 1.88
C GLY A 439 -13.29 8.50 2.82
N LEU A 440 -12.88 9.73 2.49
CA LEU A 440 -13.30 10.94 3.21
C LEU A 440 -14.81 11.15 3.11
N ALA A 441 -15.40 10.94 1.94
CA ALA A 441 -16.84 11.04 1.73
C ALA A 441 -17.61 9.94 2.45
N GLU A 442 -17.12 8.70 2.42
CA GLU A 442 -17.70 7.56 3.14
C GLU A 442 -17.75 7.79 4.65
N HIS A 443 -16.76 8.49 5.21
CA HIS A 443 -16.73 8.87 6.62
C HIS A 443 -17.39 10.21 6.94
N GLY A 444 -18.03 10.87 5.96
CA GLY A 444 -18.71 12.15 6.16
C GLY A 444 -17.77 13.33 6.46
N LEU A 445 -16.47 13.18 6.18
CA LEU A 445 -15.43 14.18 6.49
C LEU A 445 -15.28 15.23 5.40
N LEU A 446 -15.61 14.88 4.15
CA LEU A 446 -15.59 15.80 3.02
C LEU A 446 -16.61 15.34 1.96
N PRO A 447 -17.51 16.19 1.45
CA PRO A 447 -18.41 15.79 0.37
C PRO A 447 -17.63 15.26 -0.84
N LEU A 448 -18.08 14.15 -1.43
CA LEU A 448 -17.36 13.49 -2.53
C LEU A 448 -17.09 14.44 -3.69
N ARG A 449 -18.08 15.25 -4.08
CA ARG A 449 -17.94 16.26 -5.15
C ARG A 449 -16.80 17.23 -4.85
N THR A 450 -16.70 17.72 -3.62
CA THR A 450 -15.62 18.63 -3.19
C THR A 450 -14.27 17.93 -3.20
N GLY A 451 -14.20 16.70 -2.68
CA GLY A 451 -12.96 15.91 -2.70
C GLY A 451 -12.45 15.65 -4.12
N LEU A 452 -13.32 15.27 -5.04
CA LEU A 452 -12.96 15.02 -6.44
C LEU A 452 -12.63 16.31 -7.20
N ALA A 453 -13.30 17.42 -6.88
CA ALA A 453 -12.93 18.74 -7.41
C ALA A 453 -11.50 19.11 -7.01
N LEU A 454 -11.14 18.95 -5.73
CA LEU A 454 -9.77 19.18 -5.25
C LEU A 454 -8.76 18.27 -5.98
N VAL A 455 -9.07 16.98 -6.17
CA VAL A 455 -8.18 16.07 -6.93
C VAL A 455 -7.96 16.59 -8.35
N GLY A 456 -9.04 16.96 -9.05
CA GLY A 456 -8.97 17.48 -10.41
C GLY A 456 -8.19 18.79 -10.50
N GLU A 457 -8.52 19.76 -9.65
CA GLU A 457 -7.90 21.09 -9.62
C GLU A 457 -6.40 21.03 -9.29
N ARG A 458 -5.99 20.21 -8.31
CA ARG A 458 -4.57 20.08 -7.95
C ARG A 458 -3.76 19.33 -9.00
N LEU A 459 -4.36 18.36 -9.68
CA LEU A 459 -3.73 17.72 -10.83
C LEU A 459 -3.60 18.69 -12.01
N ASP A 460 -4.67 19.43 -12.32
CA ASP A 460 -4.67 20.44 -13.40
C ASP A 460 -3.61 21.51 -13.15
N ALA A 461 -3.50 22.01 -11.92
CA ALA A 461 -2.49 23.01 -11.53
C ALA A 461 -1.04 22.50 -11.63
N ALA A 462 -0.80 21.20 -11.46
CA ALA A 462 0.53 20.60 -11.59
C ALA A 462 0.94 20.39 -13.07
N LEU A 463 -0.05 20.23 -13.96
CA LEU A 463 0.14 20.02 -15.39
C LEU A 463 0.35 21.37 -16.10
N GLY A 464 1.41 21.46 -16.91
CA GLY A 464 1.69 22.59 -17.79
C GLY A 464 1.35 22.28 -19.27
N PRO A 465 1.50 23.25 -20.18
CA PRO A 465 1.24 23.07 -21.61
C PRO A 465 2.00 21.89 -22.25
N GLN A 466 3.17 21.56 -21.73
CA GLN A 466 4.01 20.44 -22.16
C GLN A 466 3.49 19.06 -21.75
N ASP A 467 2.56 18.98 -20.80
CA ASP A 467 2.08 17.71 -20.24
C ASP A 467 0.79 17.22 -20.91
N ALA A 468 0.53 17.65 -22.16
CA ALA A 468 -0.65 17.29 -22.93
C ALA A 468 -0.87 15.76 -23.01
N PHE A 469 0.21 14.99 -23.09
CA PHE A 469 0.15 13.53 -23.06
C PHE A 469 -0.46 13.01 -21.75
N LEU A 470 0.11 13.37 -20.60
CA LEU A 470 -0.37 12.93 -19.30
C LEU A 470 -1.79 13.45 -19.00
N ARG A 471 -2.10 14.69 -19.39
CA ARG A 471 -3.44 15.28 -19.29
C ARG A 471 -4.48 14.43 -20.02
N SER A 472 -4.18 14.03 -21.26
CA SER A 472 -5.07 13.23 -22.09
C SER A 472 -5.34 11.82 -21.54
N ARG A 473 -4.50 11.33 -20.63
CA ARG A 473 -4.64 10.02 -19.94
C ARG A 473 -5.20 10.14 -18.52
N THR A 474 -5.46 11.36 -18.06
CA THR A 474 -5.97 11.66 -16.72
C THR A 474 -7.24 12.51 -16.79
N LEU A 475 -7.10 13.84 -16.86
CA LEU A 475 -8.21 14.80 -16.76
C LEU A 475 -9.17 14.76 -17.96
N ASP A 476 -8.66 14.43 -19.14
CA ASP A 476 -9.46 14.44 -20.37
C ASP A 476 -9.81 13.01 -20.84
N ALA A 477 -9.35 12.00 -20.12
CA ALA A 477 -9.60 10.61 -20.47
C ALA A 477 -11.07 10.26 -20.21
N ARG A 478 -11.73 9.58 -21.14
CA ARG A 478 -13.11 9.10 -20.92
C ARG A 478 -13.20 8.06 -19.81
N ARG A 479 -12.18 7.20 -19.72
CA ARG A 479 -12.05 6.12 -18.74
C ARG A 479 -10.61 6.06 -18.25
N LEU A 480 -10.41 5.61 -17.02
CA LEU A 480 -9.09 5.53 -16.39
C LEU A 480 -8.68 4.07 -16.24
N PRO A 481 -7.44 3.68 -16.61
CA PRO A 481 -6.97 2.31 -16.45
C PRO A 481 -7.00 1.84 -15.00
N GLY A 482 -7.59 0.66 -14.77
CA GLY A 482 -7.53 -0.04 -13.49
C GLY A 482 -6.27 -0.89 -13.32
N LYS A 483 -6.16 -1.54 -12.16
CA LYS A 483 -5.14 -2.56 -11.88
C LYS A 483 -5.81 -3.84 -11.41
N ALA A 484 -5.67 -4.91 -12.18
CA ALA A 484 -6.27 -6.20 -11.87
C ALA A 484 -5.35 -6.98 -10.93
N MET A 485 -5.55 -6.79 -9.63
CA MET A 485 -4.66 -7.32 -8.61
C MET A 485 -5.13 -8.65 -8.03
N LEU A 486 -6.44 -8.85 -7.85
CA LEU A 486 -6.97 -10.09 -7.27
C LEU A 486 -6.72 -11.29 -8.22
N THR A 487 -7.04 -11.07 -9.49
CA THR A 487 -6.81 -12.03 -10.56
C THR A 487 -5.32 -12.32 -10.74
N ALA A 488 -4.46 -11.30 -10.86
CA ALA A 488 -3.02 -11.49 -11.05
C ALA A 488 -2.27 -12.01 -9.80
N GLY A 489 -2.73 -11.63 -8.60
CA GLY A 489 -2.05 -11.89 -7.33
C GLY A 489 -2.15 -13.35 -6.86
N THR A 490 -3.30 -13.99 -7.08
CA THR A 490 -3.57 -15.35 -6.60
C THR A 490 -4.32 -16.22 -7.61
N LEU A 491 -5.38 -15.71 -8.22
CA LEU A 491 -6.34 -16.58 -8.90
C LEU A 491 -5.88 -17.08 -10.29
N VAL A 492 -5.45 -16.18 -11.17
CA VAL A 492 -5.15 -16.49 -12.57
C VAL A 492 -3.68 -16.89 -12.74
N ASP A 493 -3.44 -17.94 -13.53
CA ASP A 493 -2.08 -18.36 -13.88
C ASP A 493 -1.30 -17.27 -14.64
N LYS A 494 0.02 -17.17 -14.37
CA LYS A 494 0.89 -16.14 -14.95
C LYS A 494 0.97 -16.25 -16.49
N ALA A 495 0.88 -17.45 -17.06
CA ALA A 495 0.90 -17.62 -18.50
C ALA A 495 -0.41 -17.15 -19.17
N ARG A 496 -1.51 -17.04 -18.41
CA ARG A 496 -2.81 -16.58 -18.91
C ARG A 496 -2.98 -15.06 -18.82
N THR A 497 -2.38 -14.41 -17.82
CA THR A 497 -2.45 -12.94 -17.69
C THR A 497 -1.63 -12.21 -18.76
N GLY A 498 -0.69 -12.91 -19.41
CA GLY A 498 0.28 -12.32 -20.34
C GLY A 498 1.23 -11.32 -19.68
N ALA A 499 1.14 -11.14 -18.36
CA ALA A 499 1.86 -10.13 -17.62
C ALA A 499 3.26 -10.64 -17.23
N HIS A 500 4.30 -9.92 -17.66
CA HIS A 500 5.67 -10.19 -17.20
C HIS A 500 5.82 -9.98 -15.68
N ASP A 501 5.03 -9.07 -15.11
CA ASP A 501 4.91 -8.78 -13.68
C ASP A 501 3.44 -8.71 -13.25
N ILE A 502 3.06 -9.49 -12.23
CA ILE A 502 1.70 -9.48 -11.66
C ILE A 502 1.31 -8.11 -11.09
N ASN A 503 2.30 -7.35 -10.61
CA ASN A 503 2.09 -6.01 -10.07
C ASN A 503 1.95 -4.95 -11.17
N LYS A 504 2.13 -5.31 -12.45
CA LYS A 504 1.98 -4.40 -13.60
C LYS A 504 0.92 -4.90 -14.59
N HIS A 505 -0.07 -5.63 -14.08
CA HIS A 505 -1.24 -6.04 -14.85
C HIS A 505 -2.30 -4.94 -14.81
N TYR A 506 -2.37 -4.16 -15.89
CA TYR A 506 -3.28 -3.02 -16.04
C TYR A 506 -4.54 -3.40 -16.83
N GLY A 507 -5.64 -2.77 -16.45
CA GLY A 507 -6.97 -3.01 -17.00
C GLY A 507 -7.82 -3.94 -16.14
N PRO A 508 -9.12 -4.07 -16.46
CA PRO A 508 -9.87 -3.22 -17.40
C PRO A 508 -10.06 -1.79 -16.88
N ASP A 509 -10.49 -0.87 -17.76
CA ASP A 509 -10.68 0.55 -17.41
C ASP A 509 -11.93 0.78 -16.56
N GLY A 510 -11.81 1.71 -15.60
CA GLY A 510 -12.88 2.21 -14.75
C GLY A 510 -13.39 3.60 -15.17
N PRO A 511 -14.42 4.14 -14.52
CA PRO A 511 -14.95 5.47 -14.87
C PRO A 511 -13.92 6.55 -14.56
N ASN A 512 -13.90 7.62 -15.36
CA ASN A 512 -13.22 8.84 -14.94
C ASN A 512 -14.08 9.59 -13.92
N TYR A 513 -13.79 9.39 -12.64
CA TYR A 513 -14.51 10.07 -11.57
C TYR A 513 -14.21 11.58 -11.50
N LEU A 514 -13.20 12.09 -12.21
CA LEU A 514 -12.87 13.52 -12.23
C LEU A 514 -13.81 14.34 -13.11
N ASP A 515 -14.66 13.71 -13.92
CA ASP A 515 -15.72 14.40 -14.67
C ASP A 515 -16.92 14.76 -13.79
N TYR A 516 -17.13 14.05 -12.68
CA TYR A 516 -18.30 14.24 -11.83
C TYR A 516 -18.46 15.63 -11.21
N PRO A 517 -17.40 16.34 -10.79
CA PRO A 517 -17.54 17.72 -10.33
C PRO A 517 -17.95 18.70 -11.44
N ARG A 518 -17.69 18.36 -12.72
CA ARG A 518 -17.98 19.19 -13.90
C ARG A 518 -19.43 19.06 -14.37
N ASP A 519 -20.05 17.91 -14.08
CA ASP A 519 -21.48 17.62 -14.27
C ASP A 519 -22.33 18.22 -13.15
#